data_AF-A0A920RZ47-F1
#
_entry.id   AF-A0A920RZ47-F1
#
_cell.length_a   1.000
_cell.length_b   1.000
_cell.length_c   1.000
_cell.angle_alpha   90.00
_cell.angle_beta   90.00
_cell.angle_gamma   90.00
#
_symmetry.space_group_name_H-M   'P 1'
#
loop_
_entity.id
_entity.type
_entity.pdbx_description
1 polymer ?
#
loop_
_entity_poly.entity_id
_entity_poly.type
_entity_poly.pdbx_seq_one_letter_code
_entity_poly.pdbx_strand_id
1 'polypeptide(L)'
;MGAYGKELRKLTTYPDQQGYYLFDVQTEAFEGEWSENQGVMGAKFPCVEAARGFWFSDEYQGIREVRSGTGKVTATIHPIHETPAHIVGAKPKRLFAQQPKQANP
;
A
#
# COMPACT_ATOMS: atom_id res chain seq x y z
N MET A 1 -8.28 -11.01 6.34
CA MET A 1 -8.40 -9.54 6.20
C MET A 1 -9.69 -8.93 6.75
N GLY A 2 -10.85 -9.60 6.68
CA GLY A 2 -12.14 -8.98 7.04
C GLY A 2 -12.31 -8.47 8.49
N ALA A 3 -11.71 -9.13 9.50
CA ALA A 3 -11.78 -8.68 10.89
C ALA A 3 -10.89 -7.45 11.15
N TYR A 4 -9.63 -7.49 10.70
CA TYR A 4 -8.70 -6.37 10.81
C TYR A 4 -9.22 -5.10 10.12
N GLY A 5 -9.75 -5.22 8.89
CA GLY A 5 -10.32 -4.08 8.17
C GLY A 5 -11.55 -3.47 8.85
N LYS A 6 -12.31 -4.25 9.63
CA LYS A 6 -13.43 -3.73 10.43
C LYS A 6 -12.93 -2.93 11.63
N GLU A 7 -11.94 -3.43 12.36
CA GLU A 7 -11.34 -2.71 13.50
C GLU A 7 -10.65 -1.43 13.05
N LEU A 8 -9.93 -1.48 11.92
CA LEU A 8 -9.24 -0.32 11.38
C LEU A 8 -10.19 0.84 11.03
N ARG A 9 -11.39 0.55 10.55
CA ARG A 9 -12.43 1.55 10.23
C ARG A 9 -13.05 2.21 11.46
N LYS A 10 -12.87 1.63 12.65
CA LYS A 10 -13.34 2.24 13.90
C LYS A 10 -12.38 3.30 14.41
N LEU A 11 -11.12 3.28 13.95
CA LEU A 11 -10.09 4.19 14.44
C LEU A 11 -10.28 5.59 13.88
N THR A 12 -10.19 6.60 14.74
CA THR A 12 -10.16 8.01 14.29
C THR A 12 -8.74 8.47 13.97
N THR A 13 -7.70 7.80 14.49
CA THR A 13 -6.31 8.23 14.24
C THR A 13 -6.00 8.32 12.74
N TYR A 14 -6.50 7.39 11.91
CA TYR A 14 -6.20 7.42 10.48
C TYR A 14 -6.70 8.70 9.77
N PRO A 15 -7.99 9.09 9.90
CA PRO A 15 -8.45 10.39 9.40
C PRO A 15 -7.84 11.60 10.14
N ASP A 16 -7.56 11.50 11.45
CA ASP A 16 -6.93 12.60 12.20
C ASP A 16 -5.52 12.93 11.67
N GLN A 17 -4.80 11.92 11.20
CA GLN A 17 -3.50 12.06 10.53
C GLN A 17 -3.64 12.34 9.01
N GLN A 18 -4.86 12.55 8.52
CA GLN A 18 -5.17 12.83 7.12
C GLN A 18 -4.65 11.76 6.15
N GLY A 19 -4.60 10.51 6.61
CA GLY A 19 -4.22 9.36 5.79
C GLY A 19 -5.33 8.96 4.82
N TYR A 20 -4.98 8.52 3.62
CA TYR A 20 -5.91 7.92 2.67
C TYR A 20 -5.27 6.78 1.88
N TYR A 21 -6.07 5.80 1.49
CA TYR A 21 -5.60 4.69 0.65
C TYR A 21 -5.50 5.13 -0.81
N LEU A 22 -4.31 5.03 -1.38
CA LEU A 22 -4.03 5.36 -2.78
C LEU A 22 -4.36 4.17 -3.69
N PHE A 23 -4.07 2.95 -3.23
CA PHE A 23 -4.39 1.72 -3.95
C PHE A 23 -4.40 0.51 -3.01
N ASP A 24 -5.15 -0.52 -3.41
CA ASP A 24 -5.12 -1.88 -2.85
C ASP A 24 -5.27 -2.84 -4.03
N VAL A 25 -4.17 -3.52 -4.39
CA VAL A 25 -4.09 -4.30 -5.62
C VAL A 25 -3.38 -5.63 -5.42
N GLN A 26 -3.80 -6.63 -6.19
CA GLN A 26 -2.94 -7.76 -6.54
C GLN A 26 -1.90 -7.26 -7.54
N THR A 27 -0.63 -7.60 -7.32
CA THR A 27 0.48 -7.11 -8.14
C THR A 27 1.13 -8.23 -8.92
N GLU A 28 1.87 -7.84 -9.95
CA GLU A 28 2.71 -8.70 -10.75
C GLU A 28 4.16 -8.31 -10.45
N ALA A 29 5.02 -9.29 -10.19
CA ALA A 29 6.44 -9.04 -10.06
C ALA A 29 7.10 -9.14 -11.43
N PHE A 30 7.83 -8.10 -11.84
CA PHE A 30 8.66 -8.14 -13.04
C PHE A 30 10.00 -8.84 -12.79
N GLU A 31 10.48 -8.84 -11.55
CA GLU A 31 11.70 -9.52 -11.10
C GLU A 31 11.48 -10.13 -9.71
N GLY A 32 12.06 -11.31 -9.46
CA GLY A 32 11.96 -12.03 -8.19
C GLY A 32 10.64 -12.81 -8.02
N GLU A 33 10.49 -13.44 -6.85
CA GLU A 33 9.29 -14.18 -6.49
C GLU A 33 8.26 -13.29 -5.80
N TRP A 34 6.99 -13.41 -6.18
CA TRP A 34 5.86 -12.76 -5.52
C TRP A 34 4.73 -13.75 -5.33
N SER A 35 4.36 -14.02 -4.08
CA SER A 35 3.30 -14.99 -3.79
C SER A 35 1.96 -14.48 -4.30
N GLU A 36 1.18 -15.35 -4.94
CA GLU A 36 -0.19 -15.02 -5.41
C GLU A 36 -1.13 -14.57 -4.30
N ASN A 37 -0.81 -14.91 -3.04
CA ASN A 37 -1.60 -14.50 -1.87
C ASN A 37 -1.09 -13.20 -1.23
N GLN A 38 -0.09 -12.54 -1.84
CA GLN A 38 0.50 -11.31 -1.33
C GLN A 38 -0.08 -10.08 -2.05
N GLY A 39 -0.81 -9.26 -1.31
CA GLY A 39 -1.33 -7.97 -1.80
C GLY A 39 -0.38 -6.81 -1.51
N VAL A 40 -0.54 -5.71 -2.26
CA VAL A 40 0.14 -4.44 -1.96
C VAL A 40 -0.90 -3.36 -1.68
N MET A 41 -0.72 -2.66 -0.57
CA MET A 41 -1.55 -1.54 -0.17
C MET A 41 -0.68 -0.28 -0.08
N GLY A 42 -1.09 0.75 -0.79
CA GLY A 42 -0.48 2.07 -0.74
C GLY A 42 -1.36 3.03 0.05
N ALA A 43 -0.78 3.68 1.06
CA ALA A 43 -1.41 4.78 1.78
C ALA A 43 -0.59 6.06 1.55
N LYS A 44 -1.26 7.20 1.46
CA LYS A 44 -0.64 8.52 1.37
C LYS A 44 -1.06 9.36 2.57
N PHE A 45 -0.08 10.08 3.10
CA PHE A 45 -0.19 11.03 4.20
C PHE A 45 0.37 12.38 3.76
N PRO A 46 0.00 13.50 4.41
CA PRO A 46 0.53 14.82 4.08
C PRO A 46 2.04 14.94 4.32
N CYS A 47 2.58 14.22 5.31
CA CYS A 47 4.01 14.18 5.62
C CYS A 47 4.41 12.89 6.34
N VAL A 48 5.71 12.69 6.54
CA VAL A 48 6.28 11.51 7.22
C VAL A 48 5.86 11.46 8.70
N GLU A 49 5.72 12.62 9.35
CA GLU A 49 5.30 12.73 10.75
C GLU A 49 3.87 12.24 10.93
N ALA A 50 2.95 12.58 10.02
CA ALA A 50 1.56 12.13 10.09
C ALA A 50 1.45 10.61 9.90
N ALA A 51 2.20 10.05 8.94
CA ALA A 51 2.25 8.61 8.74
C ALA A 51 2.80 7.87 9.97
N ARG A 52 3.84 8.42 10.61
CA ARG A 52 4.39 7.90 11.87
C ARG A 52 3.40 8.05 13.02
N GLY A 53 2.71 9.18 13.12
CA GLY A 53 1.70 9.47 14.13
C GLY A 53 0.58 8.42 14.09
N PHE A 54 0.14 8.03 12.90
CA PHE A 54 -0.80 6.92 12.74
C PHE A 54 -0.14 5.58 13.09
N TRP A 55 1.00 5.26 12.47
CA TRP A 55 1.59 3.92 12.59
C TRP A 55 2.01 3.58 14.02
N PHE A 56 2.45 4.56 14.80
CA PHE A 56 2.89 4.36 16.17
C PHE A 56 1.85 4.78 17.23
N SER A 57 0.60 5.10 16.85
CA SER A 57 -0.43 5.42 17.83
C SER A 57 -0.83 4.20 18.66
N ASP A 58 -1.19 4.44 19.93
CA ASP A 58 -1.68 3.39 20.82
C ASP A 58 -2.96 2.73 20.25
N GLU A 59 -3.83 3.53 19.64
CA GLU A 59 -5.06 3.07 18.99
C GLU A 59 -4.77 2.06 17.86
N TYR A 60 -3.81 2.37 16.98
CA TYR A 60 -3.41 1.47 15.91
C TYR A 60 -2.64 0.25 16.42
N GLN A 61 -1.72 0.44 17.37
CA GLN A 61 -0.96 -0.67 17.95
C GLN A 61 -1.89 -1.66 18.67
N GLY A 62 -2.97 -1.19 19.32
CA GLY A 62 -3.96 -2.03 19.98
C GLY A 62 -4.70 -3.00 19.04
N ILE A 63 -4.83 -2.67 17.75
CA ILE A 63 -5.45 -3.56 16.75
C ILE A 63 -4.43 -4.30 15.88
N ARG A 64 -3.13 -4.04 16.06
CA ARG A 64 -2.06 -4.64 15.23
C ARG A 64 -1.99 -6.15 15.38
N GLU A 65 -2.32 -6.68 16.55
CA GLU A 65 -2.35 -8.13 16.79
C GLU A 65 -3.42 -8.84 15.96
N VAL A 66 -4.56 -8.17 15.70
CA VAL A 66 -5.63 -8.68 14.82
C VAL A 66 -5.12 -8.92 13.39
N ARG A 67 -4.09 -8.16 12.95
CA ARG A 67 -3.40 -8.37 11.68
C ARG A 67 -2.39 -9.52 11.72
N SER A 68 -1.76 -9.76 12.86
CA SER A 68 -0.63 -10.70 12.99
C SER A 68 -1.03 -12.16 12.72
N GLY A 69 -2.31 -12.50 12.89
CA GLY A 69 -2.86 -13.81 12.50
C GLY A 69 -3.09 -14.01 11.00
N THR A 70 -2.77 -13.03 10.14
CA THR A 70 -3.11 -13.08 8.70
C THR A 70 -1.91 -13.12 7.74
N GLY A 71 -0.68 -13.16 8.25
CA GLY A 71 0.54 -13.31 7.44
C GLY A 71 1.69 -12.40 7.88
N LYS A 72 2.83 -12.50 7.18
CA LYS A 72 3.95 -11.58 7.34
C LYS A 72 3.61 -10.26 6.68
N VAL A 73 3.83 -9.14 7.37
CA VAL A 73 3.57 -7.80 6.85
C VAL A 73 4.83 -6.95 7.01
N THR A 74 5.28 -6.37 5.91
CA THR A 74 6.32 -5.34 5.89
C THR A 74 5.65 -4.01 5.56
N ALA A 75 5.94 -2.98 6.34
CA ALA A 75 5.50 -1.62 6.07
C ALA A 75 6.72 -0.72 5.95
N THR A 76 6.77 0.04 4.87
CA THR A 76 7.84 1.00 4.57
C THR A 76 7.22 2.37 4.30
N ILE A 77 8.02 3.41 4.46
CA ILE A 77 7.63 4.77 4.15
C ILE A 77 8.61 5.36 3.15
N HIS A 78 8.07 6.02 2.12
CA HIS A 78 8.86 6.61 1.04
C HIS A 78 8.32 8.03 0.77
N PRO A 79 9.20 9.04 0.62
CA PRO A 79 8.76 10.34 0.14
C PRO A 79 8.26 10.21 -1.30
N ILE A 80 7.17 10.90 -1.61
CA ILE A 80 6.63 10.98 -2.97
C ILE A 80 7.10 12.28 -3.58
N HIS A 81 7.82 12.19 -4.69
CA HIS A 81 8.18 13.36 -5.48
C HIS A 81 7.03 13.75 -6.41
N GLU A 82 6.96 15.03 -6.76
CA GLU A 82 5.99 15.50 -7.75
C GLU A 82 6.17 14.76 -9.07
N THR A 83 5.06 14.44 -9.72
CA THR A 83 5.09 13.84 -11.06
C THR A 83 5.79 14.80 -12.01
N PRO A 84 6.89 14.39 -12.69
CA PRO A 84 7.56 15.26 -13.64
C PRO A 84 6.62 15.73 -14.75
N ALA A 85 6.76 16.98 -15.19
CA ALA A 85 5.84 17.60 -16.16
C ALA A 85 5.69 16.80 -17.47
N HIS A 86 6.75 16.14 -17.93
CA HIS A 86 6.75 15.36 -19.18
C HIS A 86 5.95 14.05 -19.09
N ILE A 87 5.53 13.63 -17.88
CA ILE A 87 4.71 12.43 -17.65
C ILE A 87 3.21 12.78 -17.72
N VAL A 88 2.82 14.01 -17.42
CA VAL A 88 1.41 14.43 -17.41
C VAL A 88 0.84 14.37 -18.83
N GLY A 89 -0.12 13.48 -19.07
CA GLY A 89 -0.73 13.28 -20.39
C GLY A 89 0.15 12.53 -21.40
N ALA A 90 1.26 11.94 -20.96
CA ALA A 90 2.15 11.19 -21.83
C ALA A 90 1.45 9.97 -22.46
N LYS A 91 1.72 9.74 -23.75
CA LYS A 91 1.32 8.52 -24.48
C LYS A 91 2.59 7.73 -24.81
N PRO A 92 3.10 6.91 -23.88
CA PRO A 92 4.35 6.21 -24.10
C PRO A 92 4.23 5.27 -25.30
N LYS A 93 5.30 5.18 -26.09
CA LYS A 93 5.38 4.22 -27.20
C LYS A 93 5.25 2.82 -26.62
N ARG A 94 4.28 2.04 -27.11
CA ARG A 94 4.16 0.63 -26.75
C ARG A 94 5.33 -0.15 -27.34
N LEU A 95 6.16 -0.75 -26.49
CA LEU A 95 7.35 -1.51 -26.92
C LEU A 95 7.08 -3.01 -27.11
N PHE A 96 5.93 -3.52 -26.65
CA PHE A 96 5.56 -4.95 -26.75
C PHE A 96 4.08 -5.13 -27.09
N ALA A 97 3.76 -6.11 -27.95
CA ALA A 97 2.41 -6.32 -28.50
C ALA A 97 1.41 -6.84 -27.46
N GLN A 98 1.84 -7.74 -26.57
CA GLN A 98 1.14 -8.24 -25.39
C GLN A 98 2.19 -8.70 -24.37
N GLN A 99 2.03 -8.37 -23.09
CA GLN A 99 2.83 -8.99 -22.04
C GLN A 99 2.31 -10.43 -21.86
N PRO A 100 3.15 -11.47 -22.01
CA PRO A 100 2.74 -12.77 -21.50
C PRO A 100 2.52 -12.62 -19.99
N LYS A 101 1.35 -13.01 -19.48
CA LYS A 101 1.17 -13.13 -18.02
C LYS A 101 2.28 -14.04 -17.52
N GLN A 102 3.15 -13.54 -16.66
CA GLN A 102 4.12 -14.40 -15.99
C GLN A 102 3.29 -15.41 -15.18
N ALA A 103 3.35 -16.68 -15.59
CA ALA A 103 2.88 -17.77 -14.75
C ALA A 103 3.94 -17.91 -13.65
N ASN A 104 3.62 -17.48 -12.43
CA ASN A 104 4.44 -17.85 -11.30
C ASN A 104 4.34 -19.38 -11.11
N PRO A 105 5.47 -20.09 -10.97
CA PRO A 105 5.48 -21.54 -10.81
C PRO A 105 4.84 -22.01 -9.50
#